data_AF-A0A537CIZ6-F1
#
_entry.id   AF-A0A537CIZ6-F1
#
_cell.length_a   1.000
_cell.length_b   1.000
_cell.length_c   1.000
_cell.angle_alpha   90.00
_cell.angle_beta   90.00
_cell.angle_gamma   90.00
#
_symmetry.space_group_name_H-M   'P 1'
#
loop_
_entity.id
_entity.type
_entity.pdbx_description
1 polymer ?
#
loop_
_entity_poly.entity_id
_entity_poly.type
_entity_poly.pdbx_seq_one_letter_code
_entity_poly.pdbx_strand_id
1 'polypeptide(L)'
;MTKLGVDLVTLGPGGQSALRNRHTLEDEFVYVLEGEVHLATSSGEQLLKAGMCAGYPAGKRDAHHFVNRSTRPARYLEIGNRIDGDIAFYPDDDLMWIETEQGTVAAHKDGRPY
;
A
#
# COMPACT_ATOMS: atom_id res chain seq x y z
N MET A 1 1.09 2.77 -21.43
CA MET A 1 0.58 3.53 -20.27
C MET A 1 1.73 3.68 -19.30
N THR A 2 2.21 4.90 -19.03
CA THR A 2 3.40 5.12 -18.17
C THR A 2 3.05 5.73 -16.81
N LYS A 3 1.93 6.45 -16.73
CA LYS A 3 1.51 7.23 -15.56
C LYS A 3 0.76 6.44 -14.48
N LEU A 4 0.32 5.23 -14.78
CA LEU A 4 -0.42 4.37 -13.85
C LEU A 4 0.25 3.00 -13.78
N GLY A 5 0.43 2.50 -12.55
CA GLY A 5 0.59 1.09 -12.25
C GLY A 5 -0.79 0.46 -12.08
N VAL A 6 -0.93 -0.78 -12.56
CA VAL A 6 -2.14 -1.58 -12.34
C VAL A 6 -1.68 -3.00 -12.14
N ASP A 7 -1.77 -3.47 -10.90
CA ASP A 7 -1.29 -4.77 -10.48
C ASP A 7 -2.45 -5.64 -10.02
N LEU A 8 -2.49 -6.88 -10.51
CA LEU A 8 -3.38 -7.91 -9.99
C LEU A 8 -2.65 -8.63 -8.87
N VAL A 9 -3.04 -8.35 -7.62
CA VAL A 9 -2.42 -8.96 -6.45
C VAL A 9 -3.23 -10.17 -6.01
N THR A 10 -2.54 -11.25 -5.63
CA THR A 10 -3.13 -12.42 -4.98
C THR A 10 -2.52 -12.58 -3.60
N LEU A 11 -3.33 -12.45 -2.56
CA LEU A 11 -2.93 -12.75 -1.18
C LEU A 11 -3.43 -14.13 -0.78
N GLY A 12 -2.50 -15.04 -0.49
CA GLY A 12 -2.83 -16.32 0.14
C GLY A 12 -3.29 -16.14 1.60
N PRO A 13 -3.80 -17.21 2.24
CA PRO A 13 -4.13 -17.21 3.67
C PRO A 13 -2.95 -16.74 4.53
N GLY A 14 -3.19 -15.78 5.42
CA GLY A 14 -2.18 -15.13 6.25
C GLY A 14 -1.29 -14.11 5.52
N GLY A 15 -1.46 -13.94 4.21
CA GLY A 15 -0.67 -13.00 3.41
C GLY A 15 -0.96 -11.54 3.73
N GLN A 16 0.06 -10.70 3.59
CA GLN A 16 0.00 -9.26 3.79
C GLN A 16 0.44 -8.56 2.50
N SER A 17 -0.24 -7.48 2.11
CA SER A 17 0.06 -6.74 0.86
C SER A 17 1.42 -6.07 0.90
N ALA A 18 1.68 -5.33 1.98
CA ALA A 18 2.89 -4.56 2.21
C ALA A 18 3.03 -4.28 3.70
N LEU A 19 4.21 -3.85 4.14
CA LEU A 19 4.29 -3.10 5.40
C LEU A 19 3.32 -1.92 5.33
N ARG A 20 2.65 -1.62 6.44
CA ARG A 20 1.66 -0.54 6.49
C ARG A 20 2.35 0.75 6.10
N ASN A 21 1.81 1.46 5.12
CA ASN A 21 2.51 2.61 4.55
C ASN A 21 1.55 3.69 4.05
N ARG A 22 2.12 4.85 3.72
CA ARG A 22 1.43 5.93 3.01
C ARG A 22 2.38 6.58 2.02
N HIS A 23 1.82 7.13 0.96
CA HIS A 23 2.53 7.89 -0.06
C HIS A 23 2.35 9.40 0.14
N THR A 24 3.35 10.20 -0.24
CA THR A 24 3.31 11.66 -0.13
C THR A 24 2.64 12.34 -1.32
N LEU A 25 2.81 11.77 -2.51
CA LEU A 25 2.43 12.33 -3.80
C LEU A 25 1.56 11.35 -4.60
N GLU A 26 1.76 10.04 -4.44
CA GLU A 26 0.99 9.05 -5.16
C GLU A 26 -0.38 8.79 -4.50
N ASP A 27 -1.44 8.85 -5.31
CA ASP A 27 -2.76 8.35 -4.97
C ASP A 27 -2.80 6.85 -5.25
N GLU A 28 -3.43 6.09 -4.37
CA GLU A 28 -3.60 4.65 -4.55
C GLU A 28 -5.09 4.28 -4.43
N PHE A 29 -5.52 3.30 -5.23
CA PHE A 29 -6.88 2.79 -5.25
C PHE A 29 -6.88 1.28 -5.39
N VAL A 30 -7.71 0.63 -4.58
CA VAL A 30 -7.88 -0.82 -4.58
C VAL A 30 -9.32 -1.22 -4.87
N TYR A 31 -9.49 -2.26 -5.68
CA TYR A 31 -10.77 -2.91 -5.95
C TYR A 31 -10.67 -4.42 -5.73
N VAL A 32 -11.44 -4.94 -4.77
CA VAL A 32 -11.42 -6.38 -4.44
C VAL A 32 -12.21 -7.15 -5.49
N LEU A 33 -11.56 -8.10 -6.16
CA LEU A 33 -12.15 -8.93 -7.21
C LEU A 33 -12.74 -10.22 -6.64
N GLU A 34 -12.03 -10.85 -5.70
CA GLU A 34 -12.36 -12.18 -5.18
C GLU A 34 -11.93 -12.31 -3.72
N GLY A 35 -12.71 -13.04 -2.93
CA GLY A 35 -12.42 -13.27 -1.51
C GLY A 35 -12.67 -12.05 -0.63
N GLU A 36 -11.94 -11.98 0.47
CA GLU A 36 -12.01 -10.89 1.44
C GLU A 36 -10.63 -10.56 2.01
N VAL A 37 -10.41 -9.29 2.33
CA VAL A 37 -9.18 -8.78 2.94
C VAL A 37 -9.53 -7.86 4.10
N HIS A 38 -8.74 -7.92 5.16
CA HIS A 38 -8.79 -6.94 6.25
C HIS A 38 -7.92 -5.75 5.86
N LEU A 39 -8.54 -4.61 5.60
CA LEU A 39 -7.87 -3.32 5.52
C LEU A 39 -7.54 -2.86 6.94
N ALA A 40 -6.27 -2.67 7.27
CA ALA A 40 -5.88 -1.99 8.49
C ALA A 40 -5.38 -0.59 8.15
N THR A 41 -6.00 0.42 8.75
CA THR A 41 -5.56 1.83 8.67
C THR A 41 -5.22 2.35 10.06
N SER A 42 -4.71 3.58 10.13
CA SER A 42 -4.45 4.26 11.41
C SER A 42 -5.73 4.57 12.18
N SER A 43 -6.88 4.58 11.50
CA SER A 43 -8.20 4.80 12.12
C SER A 43 -8.88 3.52 12.60
N GLY A 44 -8.36 2.34 12.22
CA GLY A 44 -8.90 1.05 12.61
C GLY A 44 -8.92 0.04 11.46
N GLU A 45 -9.61 -1.08 11.68
CA GLU A 45 -9.72 -2.16 10.72
C GLU A 45 -11.10 -2.22 10.07
N GLN A 46 -11.13 -2.57 8.78
CA GLN A 46 -12.34 -2.82 8.01
C GLN A 46 -12.19 -4.09 7.16
N LEU A 47 -13.23 -4.93 7.12
CA LEU A 47 -13.28 -6.06 6.20
C LEU A 47 -13.81 -5.58 4.83
N LEU A 48 -13.01 -5.79 3.78
CA LEU A 48 -13.44 -5.57 2.39
C LEU A 48 -13.68 -6.92 1.70
N LYS A 49 -14.76 -7.00 0.94
CA LYS A 49 -15.17 -8.18 0.17
C LYS A 49 -15.18 -7.86 -1.32
N ALA A 50 -15.24 -8.91 -2.15
CA ALA A 50 -15.41 -8.77 -3.59
C ALA A 50 -16.48 -7.72 -3.97
N GLY A 51 -16.12 -6.79 -4.86
CA GLY A 51 -16.95 -5.66 -5.27
C GLY A 51 -16.76 -4.37 -4.45
N MET A 52 -16.05 -4.42 -3.33
CA MET A 52 -15.73 -3.23 -2.53
C MET A 52 -14.41 -2.60 -3.00
N CYS A 53 -14.29 -1.29 -2.74
CA CYS A 53 -13.09 -0.52 -3.03
C CYS A 53 -12.61 0.30 -1.83
N ALA A 54 -11.35 0.69 -1.88
CA ALA A 54 -10.74 1.65 -0.97
C ALA A 54 -9.84 2.59 -1.77
N GLY A 55 -9.78 3.85 -1.36
CA GLY A 55 -8.92 4.86 -1.99
C GLY A 55 -8.11 5.58 -0.92
N TYR A 56 -6.86 5.89 -1.28
CA TYR A 56 -5.85 6.45 -0.39
C TYR A 56 -5.28 7.70 -1.06
N PRO A 57 -5.82 8.88 -0.74
CA PRO A 57 -5.34 10.11 -1.32
C PRO A 57 -3.91 10.43 -0.86
N ALA A 58 -3.07 10.89 -1.77
CA ALA A 58 -1.70 11.30 -1.53
C ALA A 58 -1.57 12.28 -0.36
N GLY A 59 -0.49 12.12 0.43
CA GLY A 59 -0.14 13.02 1.52
C GLY A 59 -1.03 12.92 2.76
N LYS A 60 -2.08 12.08 2.75
CA LYS A 60 -2.87 11.78 3.95
C LYS A 60 -2.06 10.94 4.92
N ARG A 61 -2.13 11.28 6.20
CA ARG A 61 -1.41 10.57 7.26
C ARG A 61 -2.12 9.29 7.74
N ASP A 62 -2.98 8.70 6.92
CA ASP A 62 -3.64 7.44 7.23
C ASP A 62 -3.00 6.30 6.45
N ALA A 63 -2.00 5.66 7.05
CA ALA A 63 -1.27 4.57 6.41
C ALA A 63 -2.08 3.27 6.45
N HIS A 64 -1.99 2.49 5.37
CA HIS A 64 -2.80 1.30 5.15
C HIS A 64 -1.99 0.07 4.72
N HIS A 65 -2.59 -1.10 4.89
CA HIS A 65 -2.23 -2.34 4.20
C HIS A 65 -3.42 -3.31 4.23
N PHE A 66 -3.28 -4.43 3.53
CA PHE A 66 -4.22 -5.53 3.58
C PHE A 66 -3.60 -6.76 4.22
N VAL A 67 -4.41 -7.49 4.99
CA VAL A 67 -4.10 -8.83 5.49
C VAL A 67 -5.23 -9.77 5.11
N ASN A 68 -4.91 -10.89 4.48
CA ASN A 68 -5.87 -11.96 4.24
C ASN A 68 -5.91 -12.89 5.47
N ARG A 69 -6.88 -12.70 6.36
CA ARG A 69 -7.10 -13.57 7.53
C ARG A 69 -7.98 -14.79 7.24
N SER A 70 -8.45 -14.94 6.00
CA SER A 70 -9.31 -16.06 5.61
C SER A 70 -8.49 -17.32 5.28
N THR A 71 -9.18 -18.43 5.05
CA THR A 71 -8.57 -19.70 4.64
C THR A 71 -8.47 -19.89 3.13
N ARG A 72 -8.84 -18.88 2.34
CA ARG A 72 -8.82 -18.92 0.86
C ARG A 72 -8.03 -17.73 0.30
N PRO A 73 -7.46 -17.83 -0.91
CA PRO A 73 -6.85 -16.67 -1.54
C PRO A 73 -7.85 -15.53 -1.76
N ALA A 74 -7.38 -14.29 -1.67
CA ALA A 74 -8.09 -13.10 -2.07
C ALA A 74 -7.34 -12.43 -3.23
N ARG A 75 -8.09 -11.81 -4.15
CA ARG A 75 -7.53 -11.12 -5.32
C ARG A 75 -8.11 -9.72 -5.43
N TYR A 76 -7.25 -8.76 -5.73
CA TYR A 76 -7.67 -7.38 -5.92
C TYR A 76 -6.79 -6.70 -6.99
N LEU A 77 -7.33 -5.64 -7.58
CA LEU A 77 -6.55 -4.71 -8.38
C LEU A 77 -6.02 -3.61 -7.47
N GLU A 78 -4.74 -3.32 -7.60
CA GLU A 78 -4.05 -2.18 -6.99
C GLU A 78 -3.65 -1.22 -8.10
N ILE A 79 -4.07 0.03 -7.97
CA ILE A 79 -3.92 1.05 -8.99
C ILE A 79 -3.31 2.27 -8.32
N GLY A 80 -2.13 2.66 -8.77
CA GLY A 80 -1.44 3.86 -8.30
C GLY A 80 -0.98 4.71 -9.47
N ASN A 81 -0.95 6.02 -9.31
CA ASN A 81 -0.18 6.88 -10.21
C ASN A 81 1.33 6.75 -9.94
N ARG A 82 2.14 7.15 -10.92
CA ARG A 82 3.61 7.20 -10.79
C ARG A 82 4.08 8.64 -10.79
N ILE A 83 4.68 9.10 -9.69
CA ILE A 83 5.15 10.47 -9.51
C ILE A 83 6.58 10.47 -8.95
N ASP A 84 7.49 11.10 -9.71
CA ASP A 84 8.87 11.32 -9.28
C ASP A 84 8.91 12.15 -7.99
N GLY A 85 9.81 11.78 -7.08
CA GLY A 85 10.00 12.40 -5.78
C GLY A 85 9.01 11.94 -4.70
N ASP A 86 8.20 10.91 -4.96
CA ASP A 86 7.33 10.35 -3.92
C ASP A 86 8.12 9.64 -2.81
N ILE A 87 7.59 9.71 -1.60
CA ILE A 87 8.13 9.09 -0.41
C ILE A 87 7.07 8.18 0.21
N ALA A 88 7.39 6.91 0.38
CA ALA A 88 6.56 5.99 1.17
C ALA A 88 7.04 5.98 2.62
N PHE A 89 6.15 6.31 3.57
CA PHE A 89 6.44 6.27 5.00
C PHE A 89 5.80 5.05 5.65
N TYR A 90 6.58 4.33 6.45
CA TYR A 90 6.13 3.17 7.22
C TYR A 90 5.99 3.59 8.68
N PRO A 91 4.78 3.84 9.21
CA PRO A 91 4.63 4.33 10.58
C PRO A 91 5.12 3.36 11.65
N ASP A 92 5.03 2.04 11.39
CA ASP A 92 5.31 1.01 12.37
C ASP A 92 6.81 0.66 12.48
N ASP A 93 7.59 1.05 11.48
CA ASP A 93 9.03 0.78 11.37
C ASP A 93 9.80 2.10 11.28
N ASP A 94 11.07 2.20 11.71
CA ASP A 94 11.89 3.38 11.40
C ASP A 94 12.41 3.35 9.96
N LEU A 95 11.46 3.31 9.02
CA LEU A 95 11.68 3.11 7.59
C LEU A 95 10.89 4.13 6.76
N MET A 96 11.52 4.58 5.70
CA MET A 96 10.91 5.24 4.55
C MET A 96 11.57 4.78 3.26
N TRP A 97 10.84 4.82 2.15
CA TRP A 97 11.39 4.66 0.81
C TRP A 97 11.41 6.01 0.12
N ILE A 98 12.58 6.44 -0.35
CA ILE A 98 12.82 7.76 -0.94
C ILE A 98 13.50 7.63 -2.30
N GLU A 99 13.24 8.56 -3.20
CA GLU A 99 14.01 8.71 -4.43
C GLU A 99 15.30 9.51 -4.20
N THR A 100 16.40 9.01 -4.77
CA THR A 100 17.72 9.65 -4.74
C THR A 100 18.35 9.62 -6.13
N GLU A 101 19.52 10.26 -6.31
CA GLU A 101 20.29 10.17 -7.56
C GLU A 101 20.69 8.73 -7.93
N GLN A 102 20.68 7.80 -6.98
CA GLN A 102 21.01 6.38 -7.17
C GLN A 102 19.77 5.50 -7.43
N GLY A 103 18.59 6.12 -7.52
CA GLY A 103 17.29 5.46 -7.60
C GLY A 103 16.56 5.47 -6.25
N THR A 104 15.48 4.70 -6.17
CA THR A 104 14.68 4.57 -4.95
C THR A 104 15.39 3.68 -3.94
N VAL A 105 15.54 4.13 -2.70
CA VAL A 105 16.26 3.43 -1.63
C VAL A 105 15.49 3.47 -0.32
N ALA A 106 15.75 2.48 0.54
CA ALA A 106 15.30 2.48 1.92
C ALA A 106 16.19 3.40 2.78
N ALA A 107 15.56 4.15 3.69
CA ALA A 107 16.23 5.02 4.65
C ALA A 107 15.50 5.02 6.00
N HIS A 108 16.22 5.34 7.07
CA HIS A 108 15.63 5.73 8.35
C HIS A 108 14.90 7.06 8.22
N LYS A 109 13.93 7.35 9.10
CA LYS A 109 13.12 8.58 9.03
C LYS A 109 13.93 9.87 9.25
N ASP A 110 15.15 9.76 9.74
CA ASP A 110 16.11 10.88 9.87
C ASP A 110 17.02 11.07 8.64
N GLY A 111 16.84 10.26 7.60
CA GLY A 111 17.57 10.36 6.33
C GLY A 111 18.86 9.54 6.27
N ARG A 112 19.25 8.84 7.33
CA ARG A 112 20.37 7.88 7.26
C ARG A 112 19.98 6.65 6.42
N PRO A 113 20.93 6.03 5.71
CA PRO A 113 20.68 4.74 5.06
C PRO A 113 20.15 3.70 6.05
N TYR A 114 19.20 2.88 5.60
CA TYR A 114 18.62 1.77 6.37
C TYR A 114 19.54 0.54 6.36
#